data_AF-A0A957VRV9-F1
#
_entry.id   AF-A0A957VRV9-F1
#
_cell.length_a   1.000
_cell.length_b   1.000
_cell.length_c   1.000
_cell.angle_alpha   90.00
_cell.angle_beta   90.00
_cell.angle_gamma   90.00
#
_symmetry.space_group_name_H-M   'P 1'
#
loop_
_entity.id
_entity.type
_entity.pdbx_description
1 polymer ?
#
loop_
_entity_poly.entity_id
_entity_poly.type
_entity_poly.pdbx_seq_one_letter_code
_entity_poly.pdbx_strand_id
1 'polypeptide(L)'
;ELQGTILEIGVGEGANLPYYRHATHVYAIEPDSTRAARAKTVAAQQKIPMTVEVAPAEELPYPADAFDVVVSSLVFCSVADQQQALREIRRVLRPAGSLQMVEHICPESVWLAMLFKQLTPWWRQVANNCHLDRQTLAVLHAEGWQVQLHRRRAMFVRVTALP
;
A
#
# COMPACT_ATOMS: atom_id res chain seq x y z
N GLU A 1 15.48 -6.60 -4.72
CA GLU A 1 14.42 -7.57 -4.35
C GLU A 1 14.19 -7.45 -2.87
N LEU A 2 12.95 -7.68 -2.40
CA LEU A 2 12.62 -7.60 -0.98
C LEU A 2 12.86 -8.96 -0.32
N GLN A 3 13.38 -8.94 0.90
CA GLN A 3 13.73 -10.12 1.69
C GLN A 3 13.14 -9.99 3.10
N GLY A 4 13.09 -11.10 3.84
CA GLY A 4 12.55 -11.14 5.21
C GLY A 4 11.05 -11.40 5.26
N THR A 5 10.43 -11.02 6.38
CA THR A 5 8.98 -11.12 6.60
C THR A 5 8.29 -9.87 6.05
N ILE A 6 7.48 -10.06 5.00
CA ILE A 6 6.85 -8.97 4.26
C ILE A 6 5.36 -8.90 4.59
N LEU A 7 4.81 -7.70 4.73
CA LEU A 7 3.36 -7.44 4.71
C LEU A 7 2.97 -6.66 3.45
N GLU A 8 2.12 -7.25 2.60
CA GLU A 8 1.46 -6.60 1.46
C GLU A 8 0.13 -5.97 1.90
N ILE A 9 0.03 -4.65 1.78
CA ILE A 9 -1.20 -3.90 2.00
C ILE A 9 -2.01 -3.92 0.70
N GLY A 10 -3.27 -4.38 0.75
CA GLY A 10 -4.18 -4.43 -0.38
C GLY A 10 -3.68 -5.32 -1.52
N VAL A 11 -3.47 -6.62 -1.24
CA VAL A 11 -2.90 -7.57 -2.22
C VAL A 11 -3.73 -7.71 -3.51
N GLY A 12 -5.01 -7.31 -3.48
CA GLY A 12 -5.90 -7.39 -4.62
C GLY A 12 -5.98 -8.81 -5.15
N GLU A 13 -5.68 -8.99 -6.44
CA GLU A 13 -5.64 -10.31 -7.08
C GLU A 13 -4.24 -10.93 -7.13
N GLY A 14 -3.25 -10.31 -6.47
CA GLY A 14 -1.88 -10.83 -6.40
C GLY A 14 -0.94 -10.33 -7.51
N ALA A 15 -1.14 -9.11 -8.02
CA ALA A 15 -0.30 -8.52 -9.06
C ALA A 15 1.19 -8.44 -8.66
N ASN A 16 1.48 -8.25 -7.37
CA ASN A 16 2.83 -8.15 -6.85
C ASN A 16 3.50 -9.50 -6.53
N LEU A 17 2.75 -10.61 -6.51
CA LEU A 17 3.26 -11.91 -6.07
C LEU A 17 4.53 -12.39 -6.81
N PRO A 18 4.70 -12.16 -8.12
CA PRO A 18 5.93 -12.53 -8.82
C PRO A 18 7.20 -11.88 -8.26
N TYR A 19 7.10 -10.77 -7.52
CA TYR A 19 8.24 -10.05 -6.93
C TYR A 19 8.65 -10.55 -5.55
N TYR A 20 7.90 -11.48 -4.95
CA TYR A 20 8.13 -11.98 -3.58
C TYR A 20 8.79 -13.35 -3.51
N ARG A 21 9.44 -13.80 -4.59
CA ARG A 21 10.11 -15.13 -4.65
C ARG A 21 11.22 -15.31 -3.63
N HIS A 22 11.78 -14.22 -3.12
CA HIS A 22 12.87 -14.22 -2.12
C HIS A 22 12.41 -13.82 -0.71
N ALA A 23 11.10 -13.62 -0.51
CA ALA A 23 10.55 -13.37 0.81
C ALA A 23 10.59 -14.65 1.65
N THR A 24 10.85 -14.53 2.94
CA THR A 24 10.76 -15.66 3.87
C THR A 24 9.30 -16.11 3.99
N HIS A 25 8.39 -15.14 4.13
CA HIS A 25 6.95 -15.33 4.09
C HIS A 25 6.29 -14.00 3.73
N VAL A 26 5.19 -14.06 2.98
CA VAL A 26 4.36 -12.90 2.65
C VAL A 26 3.08 -12.96 3.46
N TYR A 27 2.89 -11.99 4.34
CA TYR A 27 1.59 -11.71 4.92
C TYR A 27 0.90 -10.68 4.03
N ALA A 28 -0.40 -10.76 3.91
CA ALA A 28 -1.17 -9.87 3.07
C ALA A 28 -2.50 -9.53 3.74
N ILE A 29 -2.99 -8.33 3.47
CA ILE A 29 -4.36 -7.92 3.80
C ILE A 29 -5.09 -7.45 2.54
N GLU A 30 -6.37 -7.76 2.45
CA GLU A 30 -7.26 -7.26 1.41
C GLU A 30 -8.69 -7.20 1.96
N PRO A 31 -9.33 -6.02 2.02
CA PRO A 31 -10.68 -5.90 2.58
C PRO A 31 -11.76 -6.59 1.73
N ASP A 32 -11.55 -6.76 0.41
CA ASP A 32 -12.46 -7.53 -0.43
C ASP A 32 -12.18 -9.03 -0.34
N SER A 33 -13.12 -9.79 0.23
CA SER A 33 -12.96 -11.23 0.45
C SER A 33 -12.84 -12.04 -0.85
N THR A 34 -13.41 -11.57 -1.95
CA THR A 34 -13.34 -12.25 -3.26
C THR A 34 -11.94 -12.11 -3.85
N ARG A 35 -11.39 -10.90 -3.81
CA ARG A 35 -10.02 -10.61 -4.25
C ARG A 35 -9.00 -11.32 -3.35
N ALA A 36 -9.20 -11.30 -2.04
CA ALA A 36 -8.37 -12.06 -1.10
C ALA A 36 -8.34 -13.56 -1.43
N ALA A 37 -9.49 -14.17 -1.74
CA ALA A 37 -9.56 -15.58 -2.15
C ALA A 37 -8.84 -15.84 -3.49
N ARG A 38 -8.96 -14.91 -4.45
CA ARG A 38 -8.23 -14.94 -5.73
C ARG A 38 -6.72 -14.90 -5.51
N ALA A 39 -6.23 -13.97 -4.68
CA ALA A 39 -4.81 -13.86 -4.35
C ALA A 39 -4.26 -15.14 -3.69
N LYS A 40 -5.02 -15.78 -2.78
CA LYS A 40 -4.64 -17.09 -2.19
C LYS A 40 -4.44 -18.15 -3.26
N THR A 41 -5.32 -18.21 -4.25
CA THR A 41 -5.23 -19.16 -5.36
C THR A 41 -3.99 -18.90 -6.22
N VAL A 42 -3.73 -17.63 -6.57
CA VAL A 42 -2.57 -17.24 -7.37
C VAL A 42 -1.27 -17.54 -6.63
N ALA A 43 -1.18 -17.24 -5.33
CA ALA A 43 0.01 -17.58 -4.54
C ALA A 43 0.28 -19.09 -4.48
N ALA A 44 -0.76 -19.91 -4.31
CA ALA A 44 -0.61 -21.37 -4.32
C ALA A 44 -0.09 -21.87 -5.68
N GLN A 45 -0.62 -21.34 -6.79
CA GLN A 45 -0.16 -21.67 -8.14
C GLN A 45 1.30 -21.27 -8.38
N GLN A 46 1.71 -20.11 -7.86
CA GLN A 46 3.07 -19.59 -7.99
C GLN A 46 4.03 -20.10 -6.91
N LYS A 47 3.55 -20.93 -5.97
CA LYS A 47 4.31 -21.45 -4.82
C LYS A 47 4.93 -20.34 -3.95
N ILE A 48 4.23 -19.22 -3.80
CA ILE A 48 4.63 -18.15 -2.89
C ILE A 48 4.14 -18.50 -1.49
N PRO A 49 5.02 -18.54 -0.46
CA PRO A 49 4.60 -18.78 0.91
C PRO A 49 3.84 -17.55 1.43
N MET A 50 2.51 -17.59 1.34
CA MET A 50 1.66 -16.44 1.64
C MET A 50 0.47 -16.78 2.55
N THR A 51 0.19 -15.88 3.49
CA THR A 51 -1.05 -15.82 4.26
C THR A 51 -1.80 -14.55 3.89
N VAL A 52 -3.12 -14.63 3.71
CA VAL A 52 -3.96 -13.45 3.40
C VAL A 52 -5.11 -13.37 4.41
N GLU A 53 -5.22 -12.22 5.06
CA GLU A 53 -6.32 -11.85 5.95
C GLU A 53 -7.28 -10.86 5.28
N VAL A 54 -8.57 -10.97 5.62
CA VAL A 54 -9.57 -9.99 5.16
C VAL A 54 -9.64 -8.88 6.19
N ALA A 55 -8.89 -7.80 5.97
CA ALA A 55 -8.77 -6.69 6.90
C ALA A 55 -8.48 -5.36 6.15
N PRO A 56 -8.92 -4.22 6.69
CA PRO A 56 -8.54 -2.89 6.20
C PRO A 56 -7.11 -2.54 6.62
N ALA A 57 -6.51 -1.52 5.98
CA ALA A 57 -5.16 -1.07 6.32
C ALA A 57 -5.13 -0.28 7.65
N GLU A 58 -6.28 0.25 8.05
CA GLU A 58 -6.51 1.06 9.24
C GLU A 58 -6.59 0.24 10.54
N GLU A 59 -6.70 -1.09 10.43
CA GLU A 59 -6.76 -2.02 11.55
C GLU A 59 -6.08 -3.35 11.17
N LEU A 60 -4.77 -3.42 11.36
CA LEU A 60 -3.97 -4.56 10.95
C LEU A 60 -4.02 -5.66 12.02
N PRO A 61 -4.41 -6.91 11.68
CA PRO A 61 -4.59 -8.00 12.63
C PRO A 61 -3.26 -8.67 13.04
N TYR A 62 -2.22 -7.87 13.24
CA TYR A 62 -0.86 -8.32 13.52
C TYR A 62 -0.28 -7.59 14.73
N PRO A 63 0.62 -8.23 15.51
CA PRO A 63 1.28 -7.57 16.63
C PRO A 63 2.24 -6.48 16.17
N ALA A 64 2.73 -5.68 17.12
CA ALA A 64 3.80 -4.73 16.86
C ALA A 64 5.11 -5.44 16.47
N ASP A 65 5.98 -4.74 15.74
CA ASP A 65 7.33 -5.21 15.37
C ASP A 65 7.38 -6.57 14.65
N ALA A 66 6.33 -6.89 13.89
CA ALA A 66 6.18 -8.18 13.21
C ALA A 66 6.93 -8.26 11.87
N PHE A 67 7.04 -7.14 11.15
CA PHE A 67 7.46 -7.11 9.74
C PHE A 67 8.77 -6.36 9.51
N ASP A 68 9.60 -6.90 8.62
CA ASP A 68 10.81 -6.24 8.13
C ASP A 68 10.47 -5.21 7.04
N VAL A 69 9.48 -5.54 6.19
CA VAL A 69 9.05 -4.69 5.09
C VAL A 69 7.53 -4.69 5.00
N VAL A 70 6.95 -3.50 4.87
CA VAL A 70 5.56 -3.33 4.46
C VAL A 70 5.56 -2.78 3.04
N VAL A 71 4.71 -3.32 2.17
CA VAL A 71 4.58 -2.89 0.78
C VAL A 71 3.16 -2.40 0.52
N SER A 72 3.04 -1.30 -0.21
CA SER A 72 1.77 -0.78 -0.71
C SER A 72 1.89 -0.38 -2.17
N SER A 73 0.98 -0.88 -3.01
CA SER A 73 0.98 -0.60 -4.44
C SER A 73 -0.41 -0.20 -4.92
N LEU A 74 -0.62 1.10 -5.15
CA LEU A 74 -1.89 1.69 -5.59
C LEU A 74 -3.04 1.44 -4.61
N VAL A 75 -2.76 1.57 -3.31
CA VAL A 75 -3.75 1.30 -2.24
C VAL A 75 -4.06 2.54 -1.43
N PHE A 76 -3.07 3.40 -1.15
CA PHE A 76 -3.26 4.60 -0.31
C PHE A 76 -4.20 5.63 -0.93
N CYS A 77 -4.48 5.49 -2.22
CA CYS A 77 -5.55 6.22 -2.88
C CYS A 77 -6.95 5.86 -2.40
N SER A 78 -7.16 4.63 -1.94
CA SER A 78 -8.47 4.03 -1.68
C SER A 78 -8.74 3.74 -0.20
N VAL A 79 -7.72 3.77 0.65
CA VAL A 79 -7.91 3.71 2.11
C VAL A 79 -8.83 4.84 2.58
N ALA A 80 -9.64 4.58 3.59
CA ALA A 80 -10.53 5.56 4.18
C ALA A 80 -9.72 6.63 4.92
N ASP A 81 -8.77 6.21 5.75
CA ASP A 81 -7.91 7.07 6.56
C ASP A 81 -6.42 6.73 6.39
N GLN A 82 -5.71 7.59 5.64
CA GLN A 82 -4.28 7.42 5.41
C GLN A 82 -3.44 7.58 6.68
N GLN A 83 -3.84 8.47 7.60
CA GLN A 83 -3.06 8.68 8.83
C GLN A 83 -3.15 7.45 9.72
N GLN A 84 -4.38 6.93 9.91
CA GLN A 84 -4.59 5.72 10.68
C GLN A 84 -3.86 4.52 10.06
N ALA A 85 -3.96 4.33 8.74
CA ALA A 85 -3.22 3.28 8.04
C ALA A 85 -1.70 3.42 8.23
N LEU A 86 -1.13 4.63 8.15
CA LEU A 86 0.30 4.85 8.41
C LEU A 86 0.68 4.55 9.87
N ARG A 87 -0.18 4.87 10.85
CA ARG A 87 0.08 4.55 12.26
C ARG A 87 0.09 3.04 12.51
N GLU A 88 -0.84 2.31 11.91
CA GLU A 88 -0.85 0.85 11.96
C GLU A 88 0.37 0.24 11.28
N ILE A 89 0.75 0.74 10.10
CA ILE A 89 1.96 0.29 9.40
C ILE A 89 3.21 0.54 10.25
N ARG A 90 3.33 1.72 10.88
CA ARG A 90 4.43 2.01 11.81
C ARG A 90 4.43 1.04 12.99
N ARG A 91 3.26 0.75 13.57
CA ARG A 91 3.12 -0.15 14.70
C ARG A 91 3.62 -1.56 14.38
N VAL A 92 3.25 -2.10 13.22
CA VAL A 92 3.59 -3.49 12.83
C VAL A 92 5.00 -3.63 12.24
N LEU A 93 5.62 -2.53 11.80
CA LEU A 93 7.01 -2.53 11.34
C LEU A 93 7.97 -2.65 12.53
N ARG A 94 9.02 -3.45 12.34
CA ARG A 94 10.18 -3.46 13.24
C ARG A 94 10.88 -2.10 13.23
N PRO A 95 11.69 -1.75 14.25
CA PRO A 95 12.39 -0.47 14.32
C PRO A 95 13.33 -0.18 13.13
N ALA A 96 13.90 -1.24 12.52
CA ALA A 96 14.74 -1.13 11.33
C ALA A 96 13.99 -1.46 10.03
N GLY A 97 12.66 -1.63 10.11
CA GLY A 97 11.82 -1.96 8.97
C GLY A 97 11.55 -0.77 8.07
N SER A 98 11.00 -1.06 6.89
CA SER A 98 10.70 0.00 5.90
C SER A 98 9.34 -0.19 5.25
N LEU A 99 8.71 0.92 4.90
CA LEU A 99 7.52 0.98 4.05
C LEU A 99 7.95 1.26 2.61
N GLN A 100 7.60 0.37 1.68
CA GLN A 100 7.87 0.48 0.25
C GLN A 100 6.57 0.79 -0.48
N MET A 101 6.53 1.91 -1.21
CA MET A 101 5.29 2.37 -1.84
C MET A 101 5.45 2.60 -3.33
N VAL A 102 4.48 2.13 -4.10
CA VAL A 102 4.22 2.57 -5.47
C VAL A 102 2.80 3.11 -5.52
N GLU A 103 2.64 4.42 -5.55
CA GLU A 103 1.33 5.05 -5.43
C GLU A 103 1.08 6.01 -6.58
N HIS A 104 -0.20 6.19 -6.92
CA HIS A 104 -0.58 7.42 -7.58
C HIS A 104 -0.91 8.49 -6.54
N ILE A 105 -0.55 9.72 -6.85
CA ILE A 105 -0.73 10.88 -5.98
C ILE A 105 -1.28 12.04 -6.81
N CYS A 106 -1.80 13.05 -6.11
CA CYS A 106 -2.24 14.28 -6.71
C CYS A 106 -1.12 14.89 -7.58
N PRO A 107 -1.42 15.35 -8.83
CA PRO A 107 -0.45 16.02 -9.68
C PRO A 107 0.10 17.30 -9.06
N GLU A 108 1.32 17.71 -9.43
CA GLU A 108 1.92 18.96 -8.93
C GLU A 108 1.33 20.22 -9.58
N SER A 109 0.82 20.11 -10.80
CA SER A 109 0.18 21.23 -11.48
C SER A 109 -1.11 21.61 -10.76
N VAL A 110 -1.20 22.85 -10.26
CA VAL A 110 -2.36 23.39 -9.56
C VAL A 110 -3.65 23.21 -10.37
N TRP A 111 -3.58 23.45 -11.69
CA TRP A 111 -4.71 23.29 -12.58
C TRP A 111 -5.16 21.83 -12.71
N LEU A 112 -4.21 20.90 -12.85
CA LEU A 112 -4.53 19.46 -12.92
C LEU A 112 -5.03 18.93 -11.58
N ALA A 113 -4.45 19.37 -10.46
CA ALA A 113 -4.91 19.03 -9.12
C ALA A 113 -6.36 19.47 -8.88
N MET A 114 -6.72 20.68 -9.31
CA MET A 114 -8.10 21.17 -9.24
C MET A 114 -9.04 20.34 -10.11
N LEU A 115 -8.65 20.03 -11.36
CA LEU A 115 -9.42 19.15 -12.23
C LEU A 115 -9.64 17.77 -11.60
N PHE A 116 -8.58 17.16 -11.06
CA PHE A 116 -8.64 15.84 -10.44
C PHE A 116 -9.58 15.85 -9.24
N LYS A 117 -9.49 16.87 -8.38
CA LYS A 117 -10.40 17.06 -7.25
C LYS A 117 -11.88 17.09 -7.68
N GLN A 118 -12.20 17.79 -8.78
CA GLN A 118 -13.56 17.83 -9.31
C GLN A 118 -14.02 16.50 -9.91
N LEU A 119 -13.11 15.76 -10.55
CA LEU A 119 -13.43 14.44 -11.13
C LEU A 119 -13.51 13.32 -10.09
N THR A 120 -12.92 13.53 -8.92
CA THR A 120 -12.76 12.45 -7.92
C THR A 120 -14.09 11.84 -7.45
N PRO A 121 -15.18 12.61 -7.18
CA PRO A 121 -16.46 12.03 -6.74
C PRO A 121 -17.02 11.01 -7.72
N TRP A 122 -16.91 11.27 -9.03
CA TRP A 122 -17.31 10.33 -10.08
C TRP A 122 -16.32 9.16 -10.18
N TRP A 123 -15.02 9.46 -10.17
CA TRP A 123 -13.97 8.47 -10.30
C TRP A 123 -14.01 7.38 -9.20
N ARG A 124 -14.25 7.77 -7.93
CA ARG A 124 -14.34 6.83 -6.80
C ARG A 124 -15.41 5.74 -7.01
N GLN A 125 -16.48 6.05 -7.74
CA GLN A 125 -17.58 5.12 -8.00
C GLN A 125 -17.21 4.02 -9.00
N VAL A 126 -16.26 4.30 -9.90
CA VAL A 126 -15.90 3.38 -11.00
C VAL A 126 -14.51 2.76 -10.83
N ALA A 127 -13.68 3.28 -9.93
CA ALA A 127 -12.30 2.88 -9.74
C ALA A 127 -12.01 2.38 -8.31
N ASN A 128 -12.89 1.56 -7.74
CA ASN A 128 -12.70 0.94 -6.40
C ASN A 128 -12.31 1.94 -5.31
N ASN A 129 -13.11 3.00 -5.16
CA ASN A 129 -12.87 4.09 -4.22
C ASN A 129 -11.52 4.81 -4.42
N CYS A 130 -10.91 4.79 -5.60
CA CYS A 130 -9.68 5.53 -5.87
C CYS A 130 -9.93 7.04 -5.76
N HIS A 131 -9.13 7.73 -4.93
CA HIS A 131 -9.09 9.19 -4.88
C HIS A 131 -7.91 9.70 -5.70
N LEU A 132 -8.18 10.49 -6.74
CA LEU A 132 -7.19 11.09 -7.65
C LEU A 132 -6.42 12.24 -6.99
N ASP A 133 -6.98 12.83 -5.94
CA ASP A 133 -6.51 14.05 -5.28
C ASP A 133 -5.76 13.78 -3.96
N ARG A 134 -5.37 12.52 -3.68
CA ARG A 134 -4.63 12.19 -2.46
C ARG A 134 -3.24 12.79 -2.45
N GLN A 135 -2.91 13.44 -1.34
CA GLN A 135 -1.60 14.03 -1.08
C GLN A 135 -0.74 13.09 -0.22
N THR A 136 -0.61 11.83 -0.63
CA THR A 136 0.02 10.76 0.19
C THR A 136 1.42 11.12 0.68
N LEU A 137 2.24 11.81 -0.12
CA LEU A 137 3.56 12.29 0.31
C LEU A 137 3.46 13.30 1.47
N ALA A 138 2.51 14.23 1.40
CA ALA A 138 2.32 15.22 2.46
C ALA A 138 1.85 14.56 3.75
N VAL A 139 0.97 13.54 3.66
CA VAL A 139 0.52 12.78 4.83
C VAL A 139 1.67 11.97 5.45
N LEU A 140 2.52 11.33 4.64
CA LEU A 140 3.73 10.65 5.14
C LEU A 140 4.62 11.61 5.94
N HIS A 141 4.93 12.79 5.40
CA HIS A 141 5.74 13.79 6.10
C HIS A 141 5.07 14.28 7.38
N ALA A 142 3.75 14.51 7.37
CA ALA A 142 3.00 14.96 8.54
C ALA A 142 2.98 13.90 9.66
N GLU A 143 2.92 12.61 9.30
CA GLU A 143 3.03 11.49 10.25
C GLU A 143 4.48 11.17 10.63
N GLY A 144 5.45 12.02 10.29
CA GLY A 144 6.84 11.94 10.74
C GLY A 144 7.72 10.92 10.00
N TRP A 145 7.28 10.38 8.86
CA TRP A 145 8.08 9.43 8.10
C TRP A 145 9.26 10.11 7.40
N GLN A 146 10.41 9.44 7.40
CA GLN A 146 11.56 9.83 6.58
C GLN A 146 11.37 9.27 5.17
N VAL A 147 10.97 10.14 4.24
CA VAL A 147 10.59 9.77 2.87
C VAL A 147 11.77 9.91 1.92
N GLN A 148 12.12 8.81 1.25
CA GLN A 148 13.06 8.75 0.14
C GLN A 148 12.28 8.54 -1.17
N LEU A 149 12.15 9.59 -1.98
CA LEU A 149 11.52 9.52 -3.29
C LEU A 149 12.50 9.00 -4.34
N HIS A 150 12.28 7.76 -4.82
CA HIS A 150 13.14 7.14 -5.83
C HIS A 150 12.80 7.55 -7.24
N ARG A 151 11.51 7.76 -7.52
CA ARG A 151 11.02 8.08 -8.86
C ARG A 151 9.70 8.80 -8.79
N ARG A 152 9.51 9.78 -9.67
CA ARG A 152 8.21 10.37 -10.00
C ARG A 152 8.02 10.35 -11.51
N ARG A 153 6.87 9.88 -11.96
CA ARG A 153 6.44 9.97 -13.37
C ARG A 153 5.00 10.43 -13.41
N ALA A 154 4.79 11.69 -13.75
CA ALA A 154 3.49 12.36 -13.64
C ALA A 154 2.90 12.16 -12.24
N MET A 155 1.75 11.48 -12.15
CA MET A 155 1.05 11.19 -10.91
C MET A 155 1.58 9.97 -10.15
N PHE A 156 2.50 9.17 -10.71
CA PHE A 156 3.00 7.96 -10.05
C PHE A 156 4.33 8.21 -9.34
N VAL A 157 4.45 7.69 -8.12
CA VAL A 157 5.67 7.76 -7.31
C VAL A 157 6.11 6.40 -6.85
N ARG A 158 7.43 6.22 -6.73
CA ARG A 158 8.05 5.11 -6.00
C ARG A 158 8.83 5.67 -4.82
N VAL A 159 8.50 5.21 -3.62
CA VAL A 159 8.99 5.78 -2.36
C VAL A 159 9.42 4.66 -1.42
N THR A 160 10.49 4.92 -0.66
CA THR A 160 10.75 4.21 0.59
C THR A 160 10.51 5.18 1.74
N ALA A 161 9.78 4.76 2.76
CA ALA A 161 9.52 5.54 3.96
C ALA A 161 10.04 4.77 5.18
N LEU A 162 10.81 5.44 6.03
CA LEU A 162 11.31 4.90 7.29
C LEU A 162 10.54 5.53 8.47
N PRO A 163 10.16 4.73 9.49
CA PRO A 163 9.27 5.16 10.56
C PRO A 163 9.81 6.28 11.41
#